data_AF-G5A798-F1
#
_entry.id   AF-G5A798-F1
#
_cell.length_a   1.000
_cell.length_b   1.000
_cell.length_c   1.000
_cell.angle_alpha   90.00
_cell.angle_beta   90.00
_cell.angle_gamma   90.00
#
_symmetry.space_group_name_H-M   'P 1'
#
loop_
_entity.id
_entity.type
_entity.pdbx_description
1 polymer ?
#
loop_
_entity_poly.entity_id
_entity_poly.type
_entity_poly.pdbx_seq_one_letter_code
_entity_poly.pdbx_strand_id
1 'polypeptide(L)'
;PEPTMLRDVRVHELGRGELDAAALGRLQRVVSRSAFVAIDTEMGGVSCHDTPRPSVMDSIDERFAQYRESARQFPLVQFGLSVFLWDADARVFRVETYQFPLFPVFHEKVFGHGSSSNAANGSAGAGASACPDRRFLVQAKCLQYIRAHGFDLNAWIDRGIGHLSHHEQQQEPCKSALERSARPEILRKFDPQQPALITDETQAFLDQLAAKLKQRLAAFDDAGREIVVGRGAGTMQDNGTRR
;
A
#
# COMPACT_ATOMS: atom_id res chain seq x y z
N PRO A 1 -46.93 0.42 -4.17
CA PRO A 1 -45.66 0.78 -3.51
C PRO A 1 -44.68 -0.39 -3.60
N GLU A 2 -43.81 -0.36 -4.60
CA GLU A 2 -42.68 -1.29 -4.73
C GLU A 2 -41.80 -1.17 -3.47
N PRO A 3 -41.34 -2.29 -2.88
CA PRO A 3 -40.43 -2.24 -1.75
C PRO A 3 -39.11 -1.66 -2.24
N THR A 4 -38.70 -0.54 -1.67
CA THR A 4 -37.36 0.02 -1.85
C THR A 4 -36.37 -1.06 -1.44
N MET A 5 -35.83 -1.79 -2.42
CA MET A 5 -34.70 -2.68 -2.25
C MET A 5 -33.63 -1.88 -1.51
N LEU A 6 -33.38 -2.21 -0.24
CA LEU A 6 -32.17 -1.84 0.45
C LEU A 6 -31.04 -2.26 -0.49
N ARG A 7 -30.41 -1.28 -1.16
CA ARG A 7 -29.26 -1.56 -2.00
C ARG A 7 -28.23 -2.18 -1.06
N ASP A 8 -27.95 -3.47 -1.21
CA ASP A 8 -26.93 -4.16 -0.45
C ASP A 8 -25.68 -3.30 -0.44
N VAL A 9 -25.33 -2.77 0.74
CA VAL A 9 -24.08 -2.06 0.93
C VAL A 9 -22.98 -3.09 0.76
N ARG A 10 -22.35 -3.10 -0.41
CA ARG A 10 -21.25 -4.01 -0.68
C ARG A 10 -20.03 -3.53 0.08
N VAL A 11 -19.62 -4.36 1.03
CA VAL A 11 -18.38 -4.19 1.77
C VAL A 11 -17.30 -5.02 1.08
N HIS A 12 -16.16 -4.38 0.77
CA HIS A 12 -15.03 -5.02 0.14
C HIS A 12 -13.95 -5.31 1.19
N GLU A 13 -13.76 -6.57 1.53
CA GLU A 13 -12.61 -6.97 2.35
C GLU A 13 -11.36 -7.02 1.47
N LEU A 14 -10.35 -6.22 1.82
CA LEU A 14 -9.06 -6.17 1.13
C LEU A 14 -7.98 -6.63 2.11
N GLY A 15 -7.59 -7.89 2.01
CA GLY A 15 -6.43 -8.44 2.70
C GLY A 15 -5.13 -8.14 1.95
N ARG A 16 -4.03 -8.70 2.46
CA ARG A 16 -2.68 -8.54 1.94
C ARG A 16 -2.51 -9.02 0.49
N GLY A 17 -3.23 -10.06 0.09
CA GLY A 17 -3.17 -10.56 -1.29
C GLY A 17 -4.01 -9.74 -2.25
N GLU A 18 -5.11 -9.17 -1.75
CA GLU A 18 -6.09 -8.42 -2.52
C GLU A 18 -5.74 -6.93 -2.65
N LEU A 19 -4.90 -6.39 -1.75
CA LEU A 19 -4.41 -5.01 -1.79
C LEU A 19 -3.22 -4.84 -2.76
N ASP A 20 -3.45 -5.13 -4.03
CA ASP A 20 -2.47 -4.99 -5.10
C ASP A 20 -2.41 -3.55 -5.66
N ALA A 21 -1.55 -3.33 -6.67
CA ALA A 21 -1.39 -2.02 -7.31
C ALA A 21 -2.68 -1.52 -7.98
N ALA A 22 -3.53 -2.41 -8.50
CA ALA A 22 -4.78 -2.02 -9.14
C ALA A 22 -5.84 -1.62 -8.09
N ALA A 23 -5.92 -2.36 -6.99
CA ALA A 23 -6.76 -2.05 -5.84
C ALA A 23 -6.35 -0.70 -5.21
N LEU A 24 -5.04 -0.49 -4.99
CA LEU A 24 -4.52 0.79 -4.49
C LEU A 24 -4.82 1.95 -5.43
N GLY A 25 -4.62 1.76 -6.75
CA GLY A 25 -4.96 2.78 -7.75
C GLY A 25 -6.45 3.11 -7.80
N ARG A 26 -7.32 2.12 -7.55
CA ARG A 26 -8.76 2.34 -7.39
C ARG A 26 -9.07 3.14 -6.13
N LEU A 27 -8.55 2.72 -4.97
CA LEU A 27 -8.75 3.39 -3.69
C LEU A 27 -8.31 4.86 -3.76
N GLN A 28 -7.13 5.13 -4.31
CA GLN A 28 -6.64 6.50 -4.49
C GLN A 28 -7.58 7.35 -5.35
N ARG A 29 -8.13 6.78 -6.43
CA ARG A 29 -9.09 7.47 -7.30
C ARG A 29 -10.42 7.73 -6.60
N VAL A 30 -10.94 6.76 -5.86
CA VAL A 30 -12.23 6.85 -5.18
C VAL A 30 -12.17 7.83 -4.02
N VAL A 31 -11.12 7.76 -3.19
CA VAL A 31 -10.88 8.71 -2.09
C VAL A 31 -10.68 10.13 -2.60
N SER A 32 -9.86 10.34 -3.64
CA SER A 32 -9.60 11.70 -4.17
C SER A 32 -10.82 12.37 -4.79
N ARG A 33 -11.81 11.58 -5.24
CA ARG A 33 -13.07 12.09 -5.82
C ARG A 33 -14.23 12.11 -4.83
N SER A 34 -14.02 11.65 -3.61
CA SER A 34 -15.05 11.59 -2.59
C SER A 34 -15.41 12.98 -2.07
N ALA A 35 -16.64 13.14 -1.61
CA ALA A 35 -17.06 14.33 -0.88
C ALA A 35 -16.52 14.29 0.56
N PHE A 36 -16.60 13.11 1.19
CA PHE A 36 -16.03 12.84 2.50
C PHE A 36 -15.84 11.33 2.68
N VAL A 37 -15.13 10.97 3.75
CA VAL A 37 -14.92 9.58 4.18
C VAL A 37 -15.37 9.41 5.64
N ALA A 38 -15.82 8.21 5.98
CA ALA A 38 -16.00 7.77 7.35
C ALA A 38 -15.04 6.62 7.65
N ILE A 39 -14.46 6.63 8.85
CA ILE A 39 -13.53 5.60 9.33
C ILE A 39 -14.07 4.97 10.60
N ASP A 40 -13.80 3.68 10.77
CA ASP A 40 -14.07 2.95 12.00
C ASP A 40 -12.98 1.89 12.21
N THR A 41 -12.73 1.48 13.44
CA THR A 41 -11.62 0.55 13.75
C THR A 41 -12.02 -0.48 14.78
N GLU A 42 -11.68 -1.74 14.50
CA GLU A 42 -11.75 -2.81 15.48
C GLU A 42 -10.39 -2.96 16.18
N MET A 43 -10.42 -3.04 17.51
CA MET A 43 -9.23 -3.07 18.36
C MET A 43 -9.13 -4.39 19.12
N GLY A 44 -7.91 -4.87 19.37
CA GLY A 44 -7.66 -6.08 20.16
C GLY A 44 -7.97 -5.92 21.66
N GLY A 45 -8.23 -4.69 22.12
CA GLY A 45 -8.58 -4.36 23.50
C GLY A 45 -8.94 -2.89 23.65
N VAL A 46 -9.56 -2.53 24.78
CA VAL A 46 -10.04 -1.17 25.05
C VAL A 46 -9.41 -0.50 26.28
N SER A 47 -8.91 -1.29 27.24
CA SER A 47 -8.35 -0.75 28.48
C SER A 47 -7.34 -1.72 29.10
N CYS A 48 -6.22 -1.19 29.58
CA CYS A 48 -5.25 -1.92 30.38
C CYS A 48 -5.65 -1.85 31.85
N HIS A 49 -5.61 -2.99 32.55
CA HIS A 49 -5.93 -3.01 33.98
C HIS A 49 -4.87 -2.29 34.84
N ASP A 50 -3.63 -2.25 34.36
CA ASP A 50 -2.48 -1.67 35.06
C ASP A 50 -2.31 -0.16 34.82
N THR A 51 -3.16 0.44 33.98
CA THR A 51 -3.15 1.90 33.75
C THR A 51 -4.15 2.60 34.68
N PRO A 52 -3.82 3.80 35.19
CA PRO A 52 -4.77 4.60 35.96
C PRO A 52 -6.08 4.78 35.20
N ARG A 53 -7.21 4.61 35.88
CA ARG A 53 -8.51 4.87 35.26
C ARG A 53 -8.72 6.38 35.15
N PRO A 54 -9.20 6.88 34.00
CA PRO A 54 -9.54 8.29 33.84
C PRO A 54 -10.47 8.77 34.94
N SER A 55 -10.04 9.83 35.63
CA SER A 55 -10.82 10.53 36.63
C SER A 55 -11.70 11.60 35.98
N VAL A 56 -12.78 11.99 36.64
CA VAL A 56 -13.59 13.16 36.24
C VAL A 56 -12.84 14.48 36.43
N MET A 57 -11.82 14.49 37.28
CA MET A 57 -11.00 15.67 37.56
C MET A 57 -9.78 15.80 36.64
N ASP A 58 -9.51 14.79 35.80
CA ASP A 58 -8.38 14.83 34.88
C ASP A 58 -8.56 15.95 33.84
N SER A 59 -7.48 16.70 33.62
CA SER A 59 -7.33 17.56 32.45
C SER A 59 -7.41 16.74 31.16
N ILE A 60 -7.63 17.44 30.04
CA ILE A 60 -7.67 16.81 28.72
C ILE A 60 -6.33 16.10 28.41
N ASP A 61 -5.21 16.72 28.78
CA ASP A 61 -3.87 16.19 28.52
C ASP A 61 -3.57 14.93 29.35
N GLU A 62 -3.96 14.91 30.63
CA GLU A 62 -3.82 13.73 31.49
C GLU A 62 -4.66 12.58 30.97
N ARG A 63 -5.92 12.85 30.62
CA ARG A 63 -6.84 11.87 30.05
C ARG A 63 -6.31 11.32 28.72
N PHE A 64 -5.79 12.18 27.85
CA PHE A 64 -5.17 11.77 26.60
C PHE A 64 -3.94 10.89 26.84
N ALA A 65 -3.06 11.26 27.78
CA ALA A 65 -1.87 10.49 28.09
C ALA A 65 -2.23 9.07 28.59
N GLN A 66 -3.23 8.95 29.46
CA GLN A 66 -3.72 7.66 29.94
C GLN A 66 -4.32 6.80 28.82
N TYR A 67 -5.21 7.36 27.99
CA TYR A 67 -5.78 6.62 26.85
C TYR A 67 -4.73 6.22 25.83
N ARG A 68 -3.78 7.10 25.52
CA ARG A 68 -2.69 6.83 24.60
C ARG A 68 -1.83 5.67 25.11
N GLU A 69 -1.50 5.66 26.40
CA GLU A 69 -0.71 4.59 26.98
C GLU A 69 -1.42 3.24 26.90
N SER A 70 -2.71 3.19 27.23
CA SER A 70 -3.48 1.97 27.13
C SER A 70 -3.70 1.52 25.67
N ALA A 71 -4.08 2.43 24.78
CA ALA A 71 -4.41 2.10 23.40
C ALA A 71 -3.21 1.56 22.61
N ARG A 72 -1.99 2.03 22.93
CA ARG A 72 -0.75 1.56 22.28
C ARG A 72 -0.41 0.09 22.54
N GLN A 73 -0.99 -0.51 23.58
CA GLN A 73 -0.73 -1.90 23.94
C GLN A 73 -1.53 -2.88 23.07
N PHE A 74 -2.63 -2.44 22.44
CA PHE A 74 -3.54 -3.28 21.69
C PHE A 74 -3.38 -3.07 20.18
N PRO A 75 -3.49 -4.12 19.36
CA PRO A 75 -3.42 -3.97 17.91
C PRO A 75 -4.71 -3.34 17.36
N LEU A 76 -4.57 -2.55 16.30
CA LEU A 76 -5.68 -2.26 15.39
C LEU A 76 -5.87 -3.51 14.53
N VAL A 77 -7.00 -4.20 14.71
CA VAL A 77 -7.30 -5.50 14.10
C VAL A 77 -7.87 -5.34 12.70
N GLN A 78 -8.80 -4.39 12.53
CA GLN A 78 -9.42 -4.08 11.25
C GLN A 78 -9.62 -2.57 11.13
N PHE A 79 -9.28 -2.03 9.96
CA PHE A 79 -9.59 -0.65 9.58
C PHE A 79 -10.76 -0.66 8.60
N GLY A 80 -11.85 0.02 8.94
CA GLY A 80 -13.02 0.23 8.10
C GLY A 80 -12.98 1.61 7.43
N LEU A 81 -13.31 1.66 6.14
CA LEU A 81 -13.36 2.89 5.35
C LEU A 81 -14.64 2.91 4.53
N SER A 82 -15.46 3.93 4.70
CA SER A 82 -16.60 4.22 3.80
C SER A 82 -16.36 5.53 3.05
N VAL A 83 -16.42 5.46 1.72
CA VAL A 83 -16.16 6.59 0.83
C VAL A 83 -17.46 7.06 0.23
N PHE A 84 -17.81 8.34 0.44
CA PHE A 84 -19.08 8.93 0.00
C PHE A 84 -18.85 9.78 -1.24
N LEU A 85 -19.46 9.40 -2.35
CA LEU A 85 -19.42 10.13 -3.62
C LEU A 85 -20.77 10.78 -3.88
N TRP A 86 -20.77 12.08 -4.15
CA TRP A 86 -22.00 12.78 -4.52
C TRP A 86 -22.37 12.51 -5.98
N ASP A 87 -23.57 12.00 -6.20
CA ASP A 87 -24.18 11.90 -7.53
C ASP A 87 -25.11 13.10 -7.74
N ALA A 88 -24.67 14.05 -8.57
CA ALA A 88 -25.41 15.28 -8.80
C ALA A 88 -26.72 15.06 -9.57
N ASP A 89 -26.75 14.10 -10.49
CA ASP A 89 -27.90 13.80 -11.32
C ASP A 89 -29.01 13.13 -10.49
N ALA A 90 -28.61 12.13 -9.69
CA ALA A 90 -29.53 11.42 -8.82
C ALA A 90 -29.79 12.13 -7.47
N ARG A 91 -29.01 13.17 -7.14
CA ARG A 91 -29.04 13.91 -5.87
C ARG A 91 -28.92 13.01 -4.63
N VAL A 92 -28.06 12.00 -4.69
CA VAL A 92 -27.81 11.05 -3.60
C VAL A 92 -26.32 10.80 -3.40
N PHE A 93 -25.94 10.38 -2.20
CA PHE A 93 -24.62 9.83 -1.97
C PHE A 93 -24.57 8.36 -2.39
N ARG A 94 -23.58 8.03 -3.20
CA ARG A 94 -23.14 6.66 -3.46
C ARG A 94 -22.02 6.34 -2.47
N VAL A 95 -22.06 5.14 -1.88
CA VAL A 95 -21.10 4.74 -0.85
C VAL A 95 -20.35 3.51 -1.32
N GLU A 96 -19.02 3.55 -1.18
CA GLU A 96 -18.16 2.37 -1.31
C GLU A 96 -17.51 2.08 0.03
N THR A 97 -17.76 0.90 0.59
CA THR A 97 -17.21 0.50 1.90
C THR A 97 -16.14 -0.58 1.73
N TYR A 98 -15.06 -0.43 2.50
CA TYR A 98 -13.88 -1.27 2.50
C TYR A 98 -13.51 -1.69 3.92
N GLN A 99 -13.01 -2.90 4.08
CA GLN A 99 -12.49 -3.45 5.33
C GLN A 99 -11.08 -3.97 5.11
N PHE A 100 -10.15 -3.54 5.95
CA PHE A 100 -8.74 -3.89 5.86
C PHE A 100 -8.33 -4.62 7.14
N PRO A 101 -8.26 -5.97 7.14
CA PRO A 101 -7.65 -6.69 8.26
C PRO A 101 -6.17 -6.31 8.35
N LEU A 102 -5.71 -5.89 9.52
CA LEU A 102 -4.33 -5.46 9.75
C LEU A 102 -3.63 -6.41 10.71
N PHE A 103 -2.54 -7.02 10.30
CA PHE A 103 -1.75 -7.91 11.16
C PHE A 103 -0.28 -7.56 11.03
N PRO A 104 0.49 -7.52 12.14
CA PRO A 104 1.92 -7.28 12.06
C PRO A 104 2.62 -8.51 11.48
N VAL A 105 2.75 -8.51 10.16
CA VAL A 105 3.33 -9.60 9.39
C VAL A 105 4.81 -9.74 9.70
N PHE A 106 5.21 -10.86 10.28
CA PHE A 106 6.61 -11.23 10.29
C PHE A 106 7.00 -11.87 8.95
N HIS A 107 7.97 -11.27 8.25
CA HIS A 107 8.64 -11.92 7.14
C HIS A 107 9.93 -12.54 7.65
N GLU A 108 9.91 -13.85 7.86
CA GLU A 108 11.15 -14.60 8.06
C GLU A 108 11.97 -14.51 6.78
N LYS A 109 13.29 -14.32 6.90
CA LYS A 109 14.16 -14.35 5.73
C LYS A 109 13.93 -15.67 5.02
N VAL A 110 13.48 -15.63 3.78
CA VAL A 110 13.53 -16.77 2.87
C VAL A 110 15.02 -17.08 2.67
N PHE A 111 15.59 -17.88 3.57
CA PHE A 111 16.84 -18.56 3.31
C PHE A 111 16.58 -19.45 2.10
N GLY A 112 17.32 -19.17 1.02
CA GLY A 112 17.19 -19.87 -0.23
C GLY A 112 17.27 -21.38 -0.02
N HIS A 113 16.28 -22.10 -0.55
CA HIS A 113 16.47 -23.51 -0.88
C HIS A 113 17.48 -23.57 -2.05
N GLY A 114 18.75 -23.75 -1.72
CA GLY A 114 19.83 -23.87 -2.72
C GLY A 114 21.24 -23.74 -2.14
N SER A 115 21.72 -24.81 -1.51
CA SER A 115 23.12 -25.29 -1.43
C SER A 115 24.28 -24.28 -1.29
N SER A 116 24.99 -24.33 -0.15
CA SER A 116 26.42 -24.69 -0.11
C SER A 116 27.08 -24.34 1.25
N SER A 117 27.73 -25.36 1.80
CA SER A 117 28.75 -25.42 2.86
C SER A 117 29.46 -24.12 3.28
N ASN A 118 29.34 -23.77 4.56
CA ASN A 118 30.42 -23.90 5.56
C ASN A 118 30.04 -23.09 6.81
N ALA A 119 29.54 -23.80 7.82
CA ALA A 119 29.42 -23.28 9.18
C ALA A 119 30.81 -23.27 9.82
N ALA A 120 31.58 -22.21 9.56
CA ALA A 120 32.82 -21.92 10.26
C ALA A 120 33.11 -20.42 10.23
N ASN A 121 32.39 -19.63 11.04
CA ASN A 121 32.97 -18.62 11.93
C ASN A 121 31.88 -17.87 12.68
N GLY A 122 32.00 -17.89 14.01
CA GLY A 122 31.10 -17.27 14.96
C GLY A 122 31.18 -15.74 14.97
N SER A 123 30.51 -15.11 14.02
CA SER A 123 29.93 -13.79 14.25
C SER A 123 28.46 -13.86 13.84
N ALA A 124 27.59 -13.91 14.84
CA ALA A 124 26.15 -13.85 14.65
C ALA A 124 25.78 -12.45 14.15
N GLY A 125 26.00 -12.20 12.86
CA GLY A 125 25.35 -11.14 12.13
C GLY A 125 23.88 -11.52 12.02
N ALA A 126 23.13 -11.29 13.09
CA ALA A 126 21.69 -11.44 13.12
C ALA A 126 21.16 -10.68 11.91
N GLY A 127 20.74 -11.43 10.90
CA GLY A 127 20.22 -10.85 9.69
C GLY A 127 18.92 -10.14 10.04
N ALA A 128 19.00 -8.84 10.35
CA ALA A 128 17.87 -8.08 10.80
C ALA A 128 16.73 -8.20 9.78
N SER A 129 15.55 -8.59 10.24
CA SER A 129 14.36 -8.65 9.39
C SER A 129 13.90 -7.23 9.11
N ALA A 130 13.48 -6.98 7.87
CA ALA A 130 12.86 -5.72 7.45
C ALA A 130 11.47 -5.50 8.05
N CYS A 131 10.95 -6.44 8.83
CA CYS A 131 9.76 -6.23 9.62
C CYS A 131 10.06 -6.35 11.12
N PRO A 132 9.64 -5.40 11.96
CA PRO A 132 9.82 -5.48 13.40
C PRO A 132 9.02 -6.65 13.99
N ASP A 133 9.63 -7.37 14.94
CA ASP A 133 8.96 -8.34 15.79
C ASP A 133 8.01 -7.59 16.75
N ARG A 134 6.72 -7.51 16.40
CA ARG A 134 5.72 -6.77 17.20
C ARG A 134 5.14 -7.67 18.27
N ARG A 135 5.12 -7.17 19.51
CA ARG A 135 4.38 -7.75 20.63
C ARG A 135 3.22 -6.83 20.99
N PHE A 136 2.05 -7.42 21.18
CA PHE A 136 0.85 -6.69 21.55
C PHE A 136 0.01 -7.51 22.53
N LEU A 137 -0.80 -6.82 23.32
CA LEU A 137 -1.77 -7.42 24.21
C LEU A 137 -3.08 -7.68 23.46
N VAL A 138 -3.84 -8.64 23.97
CA VAL A 138 -5.20 -8.89 23.49
C VAL A 138 -6.12 -9.10 24.68
N GLN A 139 -7.28 -8.46 24.65
CA GLN A 139 -8.31 -8.59 25.67
C GLN A 139 -9.31 -9.68 25.25
N ALA A 140 -9.47 -10.71 26.10
CA ALA A 140 -10.33 -11.86 25.80
C ALA A 140 -11.78 -11.47 25.44
N LYS A 141 -12.34 -10.47 26.14
CA LYS A 141 -13.69 -9.95 25.85
C LYS A 141 -13.79 -9.37 24.44
N CYS A 142 -12.78 -8.63 23.98
CA CYS A 142 -12.76 -8.03 22.64
C CYS A 142 -12.64 -9.12 21.56
N LEU A 143 -11.77 -10.11 21.75
CA LEU A 143 -11.71 -11.26 20.82
C LEU A 143 -13.01 -12.02 20.72
N GLN A 144 -13.64 -12.31 21.87
CA GLN A 144 -14.93 -13.01 21.89
C GLN A 144 -16.00 -12.21 21.16
N TYR A 145 -16.02 -10.89 21.37
CA TYR A 145 -16.97 -9.99 20.71
C TYR A 145 -16.79 -9.99 19.19
N ILE A 146 -15.60 -9.68 18.67
CA ILE A 146 -15.38 -9.63 17.22
C ILE A 146 -15.63 -10.99 16.57
N ARG A 147 -15.28 -12.10 17.24
CA ARG A 147 -15.55 -13.44 16.74
C ARG A 147 -17.04 -13.75 16.68
N ALA A 148 -17.81 -13.34 17.68
CA ALA A 148 -19.27 -13.48 17.69
C ALA A 148 -19.95 -12.66 16.58
N HIS A 149 -19.31 -11.59 16.11
CA HIS A 149 -19.75 -10.76 14.98
C HIS A 149 -19.16 -11.19 13.63
N GLY A 150 -18.65 -12.42 13.52
CA GLY A 150 -18.23 -13.01 12.25
C GLY A 150 -16.78 -12.72 11.84
N PHE A 151 -15.99 -12.06 12.69
CA PHE A 151 -14.57 -11.85 12.42
C PHE A 151 -13.81 -13.19 12.40
N ASP A 152 -13.00 -13.40 11.37
CA ASP A 152 -12.17 -14.60 11.22
C ASP A 152 -10.72 -14.32 11.67
N LEU A 153 -10.38 -14.84 12.85
CA LEU A 153 -9.05 -14.69 13.45
C LEU A 153 -7.95 -15.41 12.65
N ASN A 154 -8.28 -16.50 11.95
CA ASN A 154 -7.30 -17.20 11.12
C ASN A 154 -7.00 -16.38 9.88
N ALA A 155 -8.05 -15.92 9.18
CA ALA A 155 -7.90 -15.04 8.03
C ALA A 155 -7.17 -13.73 8.40
N TRP A 156 -7.38 -13.21 9.60
CA TRP A 156 -6.67 -12.04 10.12
C TRP A 156 -5.15 -12.28 10.20
N ILE A 157 -4.71 -13.42 10.73
CA ILE A 157 -3.28 -13.78 10.81
C ILE A 157 -2.71 -14.08 9.42
N ASP A 158 -3.43 -14.88 8.63
CA ASP A 158 -2.97 -15.40 7.34
C ASP A 158 -2.97 -14.34 6.24
N ARG A 159 -3.94 -13.43 6.24
CA ARG A 159 -4.17 -12.45 5.17
C ARG A 159 -4.11 -11.01 5.66
N GLY A 160 -3.86 -10.74 6.94
CA GLY A 160 -3.74 -9.37 7.44
C GLY A 160 -2.63 -8.57 6.77
N ILE A 161 -2.91 -7.28 6.53
CA ILE A 161 -1.99 -6.35 5.89
C ILE A 161 -0.93 -5.91 6.90
N GLY A 162 0.35 -6.09 6.54
CA GLY A 162 1.49 -5.58 7.28
C GLY A 162 1.62 -4.07 7.12
N HIS A 163 2.09 -3.38 8.17
CA HIS A 163 2.25 -1.94 8.16
C HIS A 163 3.51 -1.49 8.92
N LEU A 164 4.02 -0.34 8.51
CA LEU A 164 5.16 0.35 9.13
C LEU A 164 4.77 1.81 9.37
N SER A 165 5.13 2.33 10.53
CA SER A 165 5.07 3.77 10.81
C SER A 165 6.09 4.53 9.97
N HIS A 166 5.89 5.84 9.82
CA HIS A 166 6.82 6.69 9.09
C HIS A 166 8.25 6.64 9.66
N HIS A 167 8.35 6.54 10.98
CA HIS A 167 9.63 6.39 11.68
C HIS A 167 10.31 5.05 11.33
N GLU A 168 9.58 3.93 11.39
CA GLU A 168 10.14 2.61 11.07
C GLU A 168 10.55 2.48 9.60
N GLN A 169 9.81 3.10 8.68
CA GLN A 169 10.16 3.13 7.25
C GLN A 169 11.52 3.77 6.98
N GLN A 170 11.96 4.70 7.82
CA GLN A 170 13.24 5.39 7.67
C GLN A 170 14.42 4.65 8.31
N GLN A 171 14.15 3.61 9.09
CA GLN A 171 15.16 2.84 9.81
C GLN A 171 15.64 1.64 8.99
N GLU A 172 16.91 1.29 9.13
CA GLU A 172 17.43 0.02 8.63
C GLU A 172 16.93 -1.14 9.50
N PRO A 173 16.58 -2.31 8.93
CA PRO A 173 16.70 -2.67 7.51
C PRO A 173 15.45 -2.38 6.65
N CYS A 174 14.41 -1.74 7.20
CA CYS A 174 13.16 -1.45 6.50
C CYS A 174 13.37 -0.56 5.27
N LYS A 175 14.15 0.52 5.43
CA LYS A 175 14.45 1.48 4.36
C LYS A 175 15.05 0.79 3.13
N SER A 176 16.15 0.06 3.30
CA SER A 176 16.80 -0.69 2.22
C SER A 176 15.89 -1.76 1.59
N ALA A 177 15.02 -2.41 2.38
CA ALA A 177 14.08 -3.39 1.85
C ALA A 177 13.00 -2.73 0.97
N LEU A 178 12.47 -1.57 1.38
CA LEU A 178 11.51 -0.79 0.60
C LEU A 178 12.14 -0.29 -0.71
N GLU A 179 13.35 0.27 -0.65
CA GLU A 179 14.09 0.69 -1.85
C GLU A 179 14.33 -0.47 -2.83
N ARG A 180 14.65 -1.67 -2.31
CA ARG A 180 14.82 -2.87 -3.14
C ARG A 180 13.49 -3.35 -3.75
N SER A 181 12.38 -3.23 -3.01
CA SER A 181 11.05 -3.61 -3.49
C SER A 181 10.52 -2.69 -4.59
N ALA A 182 10.88 -1.39 -4.53
CA ALA A 182 10.50 -0.39 -5.52
C ALA A 182 11.24 -0.55 -6.86
N ARG A 183 12.31 -1.37 -6.92
CA ARG A 183 13.02 -1.66 -8.16
C ARG A 183 12.23 -2.66 -9.01
N PRO A 184 12.01 -2.39 -10.31
CA PRO A 184 11.48 -3.36 -11.25
C PRO A 184 12.21 -4.70 -11.12
N GLU A 185 11.49 -5.82 -11.21
CA GLU A 185 12.07 -7.17 -11.03
C GLU A 185 13.30 -7.42 -11.93
N ILE A 186 13.32 -6.81 -13.12
CA ILE A 186 14.44 -6.84 -14.07
C ILE A 186 15.73 -6.26 -13.45
N LEU A 187 15.61 -5.16 -12.70
CA LEU A 187 16.74 -4.51 -12.03
C LEU A 187 17.13 -5.20 -10.70
N ARG A 188 16.26 -6.05 -10.14
CA ARG A 188 16.59 -6.84 -8.93
C ARG A 188 17.54 -8.00 -9.23
N LYS A 189 17.57 -8.47 -10.48
CA LYS A 189 18.48 -9.55 -10.95
C LYS A 189 19.87 -9.03 -11.36
N PHE A 190 20.04 -7.70 -11.47
CA PHE A 190 21.32 -7.08 -11.80
C PHE A 190 22.02 -6.69 -10.49
N ASP A 191 23.02 -7.46 -10.09
CA ASP A 191 23.95 -7.05 -9.03
C ASP A 191 25.05 -6.18 -9.65
N PRO A 192 25.17 -4.89 -9.32
CA PRO A 192 26.23 -4.02 -9.85
C PRO A 192 27.65 -4.48 -9.47
N GLN A 193 27.79 -5.28 -8.41
CA GLN A 193 29.08 -5.77 -7.91
C GLN A 193 29.47 -7.13 -8.50
N GLN A 194 28.53 -7.87 -9.09
CA GLN A 194 28.84 -9.03 -9.92
C GLN A 194 28.85 -8.60 -11.38
N PRO A 195 30.03 -8.51 -12.04
CA PRO A 195 30.05 -8.27 -13.47
C PRO A 195 29.28 -9.39 -14.15
N ALA A 196 28.19 -9.03 -14.84
CA ALA A 196 27.51 -9.96 -15.71
C ALA A 196 28.55 -10.54 -16.67
N LEU A 197 28.64 -11.87 -16.78
CA LEU A 197 29.45 -12.52 -17.82
C LEU A 197 28.83 -12.18 -19.16
N ILE A 198 29.26 -11.06 -19.74
CA ILE A 198 28.88 -10.65 -21.07
C ILE A 198 29.80 -11.42 -22.02
N THR A 199 29.27 -12.47 -22.63
CA THR A 199 29.94 -13.11 -23.77
C THR A 199 29.96 -12.15 -24.96
N ASP A 200 30.91 -12.31 -25.88
CA ASP A 200 31.02 -11.48 -27.09
C ASP A 200 29.70 -11.48 -27.90
N GLU A 201 29.00 -12.60 -27.90
CA GLU A 201 27.68 -12.78 -28.50
C GLU A 201 26.61 -11.92 -27.81
N THR A 202 26.65 -11.86 -26.47
CA THR A 202 25.73 -11.03 -25.68
C THR A 202 26.02 -9.54 -25.92
N GLN A 203 27.29 -9.15 -26.02
CA GLN A 203 27.67 -7.77 -26.31
C GLN A 203 27.17 -7.33 -27.69
N ALA A 204 27.38 -8.16 -28.72
CA ALA A 204 26.90 -7.88 -30.08
C ALA A 204 25.36 -7.75 -30.14
N PHE A 205 24.64 -8.58 -29.37
CA PHE A 205 23.19 -8.48 -29.26
C PHE A 205 22.75 -7.18 -28.56
N LEU A 206 23.41 -6.79 -27.46
CA LEU A 206 23.13 -5.54 -26.74
C LEU A 206 23.39 -4.31 -27.61
N ASP A 207 24.47 -4.32 -28.40
CA ASP A 207 24.79 -3.23 -29.31
C ASP A 207 23.74 -3.09 -30.42
N GLN A 208 23.26 -4.21 -30.97
CA GLN A 208 22.14 -4.20 -31.92
C GLN A 208 20.84 -3.68 -31.28
N LEU A 209 20.56 -4.05 -30.04
CA LEU A 209 19.38 -3.58 -29.31
C LEU A 209 19.46 -2.07 -29.05
N ALA A 210 20.62 -1.58 -28.61
CA ALA A 210 20.88 -0.17 -28.38
C ALA A 210 20.76 0.66 -29.67
N ALA A 211 21.26 0.14 -30.80
CA ALA A 211 21.11 0.79 -32.10
C ALA A 211 19.63 0.89 -32.53
N LYS A 212 18.85 -0.18 -32.35
CA LYS A 212 17.40 -0.19 -32.64
C LYS A 212 16.63 0.79 -31.75
N LEU A 213 16.98 0.87 -30.46
CA LEU A 213 16.38 1.84 -29.54
C LEU A 213 16.69 3.28 -29.94
N LYS A 214 17.95 3.58 -30.31
CA LYS A 214 18.32 4.91 -30.81
C LYS A 214 17.57 5.30 -32.07
N GLN A 215 17.43 4.38 -33.04
CA GLN A 215 16.62 4.61 -34.23
C GLN A 215 15.14 4.88 -33.91
N ARG A 216 14.56 4.09 -33.00
CA ARG A 216 13.17 4.29 -32.54
C ARG A 216 12.99 5.63 -31.83
N LEU A 217 13.95 6.04 -31.00
CA LEU A 217 13.90 7.33 -30.29
C LEU A 217 13.99 8.50 -31.29
N ALA A 218 14.93 8.44 -32.23
CA ALA A 218 15.09 9.46 -33.27
C ALA A 218 13.84 9.58 -34.15
N ALA A 219 13.26 8.44 -34.56
CA ALA A 219 12.00 8.44 -35.31
C ALA A 219 10.82 9.01 -34.49
N PHE A 220 10.84 8.88 -33.16
CA PHE A 220 9.84 9.46 -32.28
C PHE A 220 10.02 10.98 -32.15
N ASP A 221 11.27 11.45 -32.06
CA ASP A 221 11.60 12.88 -32.02
C ASP A 221 11.26 13.58 -33.36
N ASP A 222 11.50 12.91 -34.49
CA ASP A 222 11.14 13.43 -35.81
C ASP A 222 9.63 13.44 -36.05
N ALA A 223 8.90 12.40 -35.60
CA ALA A 223 7.43 12.40 -35.63
C ALA A 223 6.83 13.49 -34.72
N GLY A 224 7.46 13.76 -33.56
CA GLY A 224 7.11 14.87 -32.69
C GLY A 224 7.34 16.23 -33.34
N ARG A 225 8.40 16.38 -34.15
CA ARG A 225 8.68 17.60 -34.93
C ARG A 225 7.73 17.77 -36.11
N GLU A 226 7.36 16.71 -36.84
CA GLU A 226 6.38 16.79 -37.93
C GLU A 226 4.98 17.20 -37.44
N ILE A 227 4.55 16.76 -36.24
CA ILE A 227 3.28 17.19 -35.65
C ILE A 227 3.30 18.67 -35.26
N VAL A 228 4.44 19.20 -34.82
CA VAL A 228 4.62 20.62 -34.49
C VAL A 228 4.65 21.49 -35.76
N VAL A 229 5.30 21.02 -36.83
CA VAL A 229 5.34 21.72 -38.13
C VAL A 229 3.98 21.67 -38.84
N GLY A 230 3.23 20.56 -38.72
CA GLY A 230 1.89 20.40 -39.28
C GLY A 230 0.81 21.29 -38.65
N ARG A 231 1.03 21.81 -37.44
CA ARG A 231 0.15 22.84 -36.82
C ARG A 231 0.55 24.28 -37.18
N GLY A 232 1.71 24.49 -37.82
CA GLY A 232 2.22 25.82 -38.20
C GLY A 232 1.85 26.29 -39.61
N ALA A 233 1.23 25.45 -40.44
CA ALA A 233 0.89 25.76 -41.83
C ALA A 233 -0.63 25.71 -42.09
N GLY A 234 -1.41 26.40 -41.26
CA GLY A 234 -2.80 26.76 -41.55
C GLY A 234 -2.85 28.19 -42.04
N THR A 235 -2.80 28.40 -43.36
CA THR A 235 -3.03 29.69 -44.02
C THR A 235 -4.41 30.22 -43.67
N MET A 236 -4.45 31.31 -42.88
CA MET A 236 -5.62 32.19 -42.80
C MET A 236 -5.84 32.82 -44.18
N GLN A 237 -6.85 32.35 -44.92
CA GLN A 237 -7.50 33.17 -45.93
C GLN A 237 -8.68 33.87 -45.26
N ASP A 238 -8.43 35.11 -44.85
CA ASP A 238 -9.46 36.09 -44.52
C ASP A 238 -10.13 36.51 -45.83
N ASN A 239 -11.34 36.01 -46.07
CA ASN A 239 -12.23 36.52 -47.11
C ASN A 239 -13.41 37.20 -46.40
N GLY A 240 -13.24 38.49 -46.14
CA GLY A 240 -14.29 39.33 -45.58
C GLY A 240 -15.50 39.42 -46.50
N THR A 241 -16.69 39.42 -45.91
CA THR A 241 -17.83 40.18 -46.46
C THR A 241 -18.68 40.68 -45.30
N ARG A 242 -18.77 42.01 -45.21
CA ARG A 242 -19.77 42.78 -44.48
C ARG A 242 -21.18 42.32 -44.86
N ARG A 243 -21.98 41.89 -43.87
CA ARG A 243 -23.28 42.44 -43.50
C ARG A 243 -23.78 41.78 -42.23
#